data_AF-A0A7G7KP14-F1
#
_entry.id   AF-A0A7G7KP14-F1
#
_cell.length_a   1.000
_cell.length_b   1.000
_cell.length_c   1.000
_cell.angle_alpha   90.00
_cell.angle_beta   90.00
_cell.angle_gamma   90.00
#
_symmetry.space_group_name_H-M   'P 1'
#
loop_
_entity.id
_entity.type
_entity.pdbx_description
1 polymer ?
#
loop_
_entity_poly.entity_id
_entity_poly.type
_entity_poly.pdbx_seq_one_letter_code
_entity_poly.pdbx_strand_id
1 'polypeptide(L)' 'MSQTRGTAVARTPNSHQPKVVELLQPGSFVKVRNQPSDLPPFQLLRCRGGRCWVQQQAWGPLVQWEVEHHKLTSVA' A
#
# COMPACT_ATOMS: atom_id res chain seq x y z
N MET A 1 53.39 -24.28 11.56
CA MET A 1 52.84 -22.97 11.13
C MET A 1 51.34 -23.15 10.91
N SER A 2 50.50 -22.86 11.91
CA SER A 2 49.05 -23.05 11.82
C SER A 2 48.37 -21.70 11.99
N GLN A 3 47.76 -21.18 10.91
CA GLN A 3 46.99 -19.93 10.91
C GLN A 3 45.51 -20.25 11.14
N THR A 4 44.96 -19.76 12.25
CA THR A 4 43.53 -19.78 12.53
C THR A 4 42.89 -18.54 11.90
N ARG A 5 42.05 -18.72 10.88
CA ARG A 5 41.24 -17.66 10.26
C ARG A 5 40.14 -17.21 11.22
N GLY A 6 40.16 -15.94 11.62
CA GLY A 6 39.04 -15.30 12.31
C GLY A 6 37.90 -14.97 11.35
N THR A 7 36.69 -15.40 11.68
CA THR A 7 35.45 -15.06 10.97
C THR A 7 34.99 -13.67 11.37
N ALA A 8 35.02 -12.72 10.42
CA ALA A 8 34.42 -11.40 10.60
C ALA A 8 32.90 -11.50 10.41
N VAL A 9 32.13 -11.17 11.45
CA VAL A 9 30.67 -11.03 11.38
C VAL A 9 30.34 -9.70 10.72
N ALA A 10 29.87 -9.75 9.47
CA ALA A 10 29.41 -8.57 8.75
C ALA A 10 28.15 -8.00 9.42
N ARG A 11 28.25 -6.77 9.92
CA ARG A 11 27.09 -6.00 10.40
C ARG A 11 26.30 -5.50 9.20
N THR A 12 25.12 -6.06 8.96
CA THR A 12 24.17 -5.53 7.97
C THR A 12 23.71 -4.15 8.42
N PRO A 13 23.88 -3.09 7.61
CA PRO A 13 23.37 -1.77 7.98
C PRO A 13 21.84 -1.82 7.90
N ASN A 14 21.21 -1.65 9.06
CA ASN A 14 19.75 -1.54 9.18
C ASN A 14 19.31 -0.18 8.63
N SER A 15 19.08 -0.12 7.32
CA SER A 15 18.62 1.08 6.63
C SER A 15 17.14 1.32 6.92
N HIS A 16 16.84 1.97 8.05
CA HIS A 16 15.53 2.58 8.34
C HIS A 16 15.31 3.79 7.42
N GLN A 17 15.14 3.55 6.13
CA GLN A 17 14.71 4.58 5.19
C GLN A 17 13.22 4.86 5.45
N PRO A 18 12.81 6.13 5.57
CA PRO A 18 11.40 6.47 5.67
C PRO A 18 10.68 5.98 4.41
N LYS A 19 9.66 5.14 4.60
CA LYS A 19 8.83 4.65 3.49
C LYS A 19 7.99 5.81 2.98
N VAL A 20 8.30 6.30 1.78
CA VAL A 20 7.45 7.27 1.08
C VAL A 20 6.11 6.60 0.79
N VAL A 21 5.03 7.24 1.22
CA VAL A 21 3.66 6.78 1.04
C VAL A 21 2.96 7.75 0.11
N GLU A 22 2.27 7.22 -0.89
CA GLU A 22 1.49 8.02 -1.84
C GLU A 22 0.34 8.75 -1.13
N LEU A 23 0.16 10.03 -1.42
CA LEU A 23 -0.97 10.79 -0.88
C LEU A 23 -2.21 10.59 -1.75
N LEU A 24 -3.11 9.72 -1.31
CA LEU A 24 -4.38 9.48 -1.99
C LEU A 24 -5.44 10.52 -1.55
N GLN A 25 -6.04 11.22 -2.52
CA GLN A 25 -6.99 12.30 -2.26
C GLN A 25 -8.44 11.82 -2.25
N PRO A 26 -9.28 12.21 -1.27
CA PRO A 26 -10.72 11.93 -1.33
C PRO A 26 -11.33 12.38 -2.66
N GLY A 27 -12.22 11.57 -3.20
CA GLY A 27 -12.83 11.76 -4.52
C GLY A 27 -12.04 11.18 -5.69
N SER A 28 -10.75 10.86 -5.51
CA SER A 28 -9.94 10.20 -6.55
C SER A 28 -10.38 8.76 -6.80
N PHE A 29 -10.00 8.23 -7.96
CA PHE A 29 -10.17 6.82 -8.29
C PHE A 29 -8.92 6.03 -7.95
N VAL A 30 -9.11 4.86 -7.34
CA VAL A 30 -8.04 3.98 -6.87
C VAL A 30 -8.29 2.54 -7.34
N LYS A 31 -7.20 1.80 -7.55
CA LYS A 31 -7.24 0.35 -7.72
C LYS A 31 -6.74 -0.34 -6.47
N VAL A 32 -7.40 -1.44 -6.11
CA VAL A 32 -6.90 -2.36 -5.09
C VAL A 32 -5.85 -3.24 -5.75
N ARG A 33 -4.75 -3.52 -5.04
CA ARG A 33 -3.70 -4.43 -5.52
C ARG A 33 -4.30 -5.79 -5.87
N ASN A 34 -3.91 -6.34 -7.02
CA ASN A 34 -4.46 -7.57 -7.59
C ASN A 34 -5.96 -7.51 -7.94
N GLN A 35 -6.50 -6.31 -8.15
CA GLN A 35 -7.84 -6.14 -8.69
C GLN A 35 -7.94 -6.78 -10.10
N PRO A 36 -8.95 -7.65 -10.34
CA PRO A 36 -9.29 -8.14 -11.66
C PRO A 36 -9.43 -7.01 -12.69
N SER A 37 -8.95 -7.23 -13.92
CA SER A 37 -8.91 -6.19 -14.96
C SER A 37 -10.29 -5.74 -15.45
N ASP A 38 -11.29 -6.59 -15.27
CA ASP A 38 -12.70 -6.35 -15.61
C ASP A 38 -13.47 -5.59 -14.52
N LEU A 39 -12.88 -5.40 -13.33
CA LEU A 39 -13.46 -4.55 -12.29
C LEU A 39 -13.07 -3.08 -12.48
N PRO A 40 -14.02 -2.13 -12.44
CA PRO A 40 -13.72 -0.72 -12.53
C PRO A 40 -13.01 -0.19 -11.27
N PRO A 41 -12.27 0.93 -11.36
CA PRO A 41 -11.69 1.58 -10.18
C PRO A 41 -12.73 1.93 -9.12
N PHE A 42 -12.29 1.94 -7.86
CA PHE A 42 -13.11 2.39 -6.74
C PHE A 42 -12.92 3.89 -6.53
N GLN A 43 -13.95 4.59 -6.05
CA GLN A 43 -13.79 5.97 -5.62
C GLN A 43 -13.33 5.99 -4.15
N LEU A 44 -12.30 6.78 -3.86
CA LEU A 44 -11.79 6.97 -2.51
C LEU A 44 -12.68 7.94 -1.74
N LEU A 45 -13.20 7.52 -0.58
CA LEU A 45 -14.06 8.35 0.26
C LEU A 45 -13.27 9.11 1.33
N ARG A 46 -12.34 8.42 2.00
CA ARG A 46 -11.48 8.98 3.05
C ARG A 46 -10.38 8.00 3.44
N CYS A 47 -9.31 8.49 4.05
CA CYS A 47 -8.32 7.68 4.75
C CYS A 47 -8.15 8.13 6.20
N ARG A 48 -8.04 7.18 7.13
CA ARG A 48 -7.80 7.42 8.56
C ARG A 48 -6.99 6.26 9.14
N GLY A 49 -5.88 6.58 9.82
CA GLY A 49 -5.08 5.57 10.53
C GLY A 49 -4.50 4.46 9.64
N GLY A 50 -4.05 4.80 8.43
CA GLY A 50 -3.47 3.82 7.49
C GLY A 50 -4.50 2.94 6.76
N ARG A 51 -5.79 3.21 6.95
CA ARG A 51 -6.89 2.57 6.21
C ARG A 51 -7.67 3.58 5.41
N CYS A 52 -8.32 3.12 4.36
CA CYS A 52 -9.09 3.93 3.46
C CYS A 52 -10.44 3.28 3.20
N TRP A 53 -11.47 4.10 3.06
CA TRP A 53 -12.82 3.67 2.71
C TRP A 53 -13.04 3.99 1.24
N VAL A 54 -13.49 3.00 0.49
CA VAL A 54 -13.74 3.12 -0.94
C VAL A 54 -15.15 2.63 -1.26
N GLN A 55 -15.69 3.06 -2.39
CA GLN A 55 -16.97 2.57 -2.91
C GLN A 55 -16.84 2.20 -4.38
N GLN A 56 -17.69 1.27 -4.83
CA GLN A 56 -17.88 0.99 -6.24
C GLN A 56 -19.24 1.54 -6.69
N GLN A 57 -19.24 2.15 -7.86
CA GLN A 57 -20.38 2.94 -8.36
C GLN A 57 -21.57 2.03 -8.71
N ALA A 58 -21.32 0.74 -8.96
CA ALA A 58 -22.34 -0.25 -9.27
C ALA A 58 -22.98 -0.93 -8.05
N TRP A 59 -22.39 -0.83 -6.85
CA TRP A 59 -22.86 -1.56 -5.65
C TRP A 59 -23.87 -0.77 -4.80
N GLY A 60 -24.16 0.47 -5.19
CA GLY A 60 -25.00 1.39 -4.43
C GLY A 60 -24.19 2.21 -3.41
N PRO A 61 -24.63 3.45 -3.10
CA PRO A 61 -23.82 4.44 -2.38
C PRO A 61 -23.57 4.12 -0.90
N LEU A 62 -24.30 3.15 -0.35
CA LEU A 62 -24.15 2.73 1.05
C LEU A 62 -23.14 1.58 1.20
N VAL A 63 -22.73 0.94 0.10
CA VAL A 63 -21.74 -0.13 0.13
C VAL A 63 -20.34 0.48 0.11
N GLN A 64 -19.75 0.55 1.30
CA GLN A 64 -18.39 1.04 1.52
C GLN A 64 -17.50 -0.11 1.99
N TRP A 65 -16.26 -0.12 1.52
CA TRP A 65 -15.28 -1.13 1.88
C TRP A 65 -14.03 -0.50 2.49
N GLU A 66 -13.60 -1.03 3.64
CA GLU A 66 -12.34 -0.66 4.27
C GLU A 66 -11.18 -1.46 3.67
N VAL A 67 -10.14 -0.76 3.22
CA VAL A 67 -8.94 -1.32 2.62
C VAL A 67 -7.70 -0.69 3.25
N GLU A 68 -6.64 -1.46 3.44
CA GLU A 68 -5.35 -0.92 3.88
C GLU A 68 -4.77 0.02 2.82
N HIS A 69 -4.28 1.19 3.25
CA HIS A 69 -3.77 2.21 2.33
C HIS A 69 -2.67 1.68 1.41
N HIS A 70 -1.75 0.84 1.93
CA HIS A 70 -0.65 0.29 1.15
C HIS A 70 -1.06 -0.72 0.06
N LYS A 71 -2.35 -1.09 0.02
CA LYS A 71 -2.94 -1.93 -1.04
C LYS A 71 -3.65 -1.11 -2.11
N LEU A 72 -3.73 0.21 -1.96
CA LEU A 72 -4.34 1.10 -2.92
C LEU A 72 -3.26 1.80 -3.77
N THR A 73 -3.63 2.09 -5.02
CA THR A 73 -2.82 2.86 -5.97
C THR A 73 -3.74 3.83 -6.70
N SER A 74 -3.30 5.07 -6.93
CA SER A 74 -4.07 6.03 -7.72
C SER A 74 -4.18 5.56 -9.18
N VAL A 75 -5.33 5.85 -9.79
CA VAL A 75 -5.52 5.75 -11.24
C VAL A 75 -5.29 7.15 -11.80
N ALA A 76 -4.13 7.35 -12.44
CA ALA A 76 -3.79 8.58 -13.15
C ALA A 76 -4.66 8.78 -14.39
#